data_AF-A0A411Z3T6-F1
#
_entry.id   AF-A0A411Z3T6-F1
#
_cell.length_a   1.000
_cell.length_b   1.000
_cell.length_c   1.000
_cell.angle_alpha   90.00
_cell.angle_beta   90.00
_cell.angle_gamma   90.00
#
_symmetry.space_group_name_H-M   'P 1'
#
loop_
_entity.id
_entity.type
_entity.pdbx_description
1 polymer ?
#
loop_
_entity_poly.entity_id
_entity_poly.type
_entity_poly.pdbx_seq_one_letter_code
_entity_poly.pdbx_strand_id
1 'polypeptide(L)'
;MPFDSMVQGVAVCCPRCQVPFLPRRKDQKYCGKPCAKAASRNVTRGPRMVAESAEAARIHEFRKGRLRGLSHALHETPPAYRAAFLQRLIAEGRGNSELRRLVTVRALLRSWVRDEGTGRLHIAHVLDHFCREVYGLRSFQVLNPNTILPPVEALCFPATYYGPDAPPVYEDGALKERPCPWMDRKKSLHHYKGTDHKDHRWDQGVQRDGGFDMHHVSVLP
;
A
#
# COMPACT_ATOMS: atom_id res chain seq x y z
N MET A 1 -35.70 -51.93 10.79
CA MET A 1 -34.59 -52.68 10.16
C MET A 1 -33.34 -51.78 10.15
N PRO A 2 -32.48 -51.80 11.18
CA PRO A 2 -31.23 -51.05 11.16
C PRO A 2 -30.11 -51.92 10.56
N PHE A 3 -29.54 -51.47 9.44
CA PHE A 3 -28.30 -52.03 8.88
C PHE A 3 -27.12 -51.29 9.51
N ASP A 4 -26.63 -51.78 10.66
CA ASP A 4 -25.34 -51.37 11.21
C ASP A 4 -24.22 -52.11 10.48
N SER A 5 -23.87 -51.58 9.31
CA SER A 5 -22.71 -52.00 8.54
C SER A 5 -21.42 -51.58 9.26
N MET A 6 -20.89 -52.45 10.11
CA MET A 6 -19.57 -52.30 10.73
C MET A 6 -18.48 -52.37 9.65
N VAL A 7 -18.16 -51.22 9.04
CA VAL A 7 -16.95 -51.08 8.24
C VAL A 7 -15.77 -51.12 9.21
N GLN A 8 -15.15 -52.29 9.33
CA GLN A 8 -13.87 -52.48 10.02
C GLN A 8 -12.78 -51.70 9.27
N GLY A 9 -12.65 -50.42 9.56
CA GLY A 9 -11.60 -49.58 8.99
C GLY A 9 -10.24 -49.96 9.59
N VAL A 10 -9.26 -50.20 8.73
CA VAL A 10 -7.87 -50.42 9.12
C VAL A 10 -7.37 -49.18 9.86
N ALA A 11 -6.97 -49.36 11.13
CA ALA A 11 -6.38 -48.27 11.92
C ALA A 11 -5.00 -47.92 11.36
N VAL A 12 -4.79 -46.64 11.04
CA VAL A 12 -3.52 -46.12 10.50
C VAL A 12 -2.89 -45.18 11.52
N CYS A 13 -1.57 -45.23 11.68
CA CYS A 13 -0.86 -44.31 12.58
C CYS A 13 -0.61 -42.95 11.91
N CYS A 14 -0.90 -41.87 12.62
CA CYS A 14 -0.58 -40.53 12.13
C CYS A 14 0.95 -40.32 12.10
N PRO A 15 1.57 -39.96 10.98
CA PRO A 15 3.02 -39.78 10.89
C PRO A 15 3.55 -38.60 11.71
N ARG A 16 2.66 -37.73 12.25
CA ARG A 16 3.07 -36.58 13.07
C ARG A 16 2.99 -36.83 14.57
N CYS A 17 1.88 -37.36 15.05
CA CYS A 17 1.65 -37.58 16.48
C CYS A 17 1.68 -39.06 16.88
N GLN A 18 1.87 -39.97 15.92
CA GLN A 18 1.94 -41.42 16.11
C GLN A 18 0.67 -42.05 16.71
N VAL A 19 -0.40 -41.28 16.88
CA VAL A 19 -1.68 -41.78 17.38
C VAL A 19 -2.39 -42.58 16.28
N PRO A 20 -2.89 -43.80 16.58
CA PRO A 20 -3.71 -44.57 15.66
C PRO A 20 -5.07 -43.88 15.45
N PHE A 21 -5.52 -43.82 14.20
CA PHE A 21 -6.83 -43.26 13.85
C PHE A 21 -7.47 -44.05 12.70
N LEU A 22 -8.80 -44.03 12.64
CA LEU A 22 -9.53 -44.55 11.49
C LEU A 22 -9.68 -43.46 10.42
N PRO A 23 -9.12 -43.63 9.22
CA PRO A 23 -9.25 -42.66 8.14
C PRO A 23 -10.71 -42.62 7.65
N ARG A 24 -11.28 -41.41 7.56
CA ARG A 24 -12.64 -41.21 7.00
C ARG A 24 -12.64 -41.17 5.47
N ARG A 25 -11.47 -40.97 4.86
CA ARG A 25 -11.26 -40.91 3.41
C ARG A 25 -10.07 -41.79 3.06
N LYS A 26 -10.11 -42.45 1.90
CA LYS A 26 -9.07 -43.38 1.43
C LYS A 26 -7.65 -42.79 1.49
N ASP A 27 -7.51 -41.48 1.24
CA ASP A 27 -6.20 -40.79 1.18
C ASP A 27 -5.86 -39.99 2.44
N GLN A 28 -6.59 -40.17 3.54
CA GLN A 28 -6.36 -39.41 4.76
C GLN A 28 -5.10 -39.92 5.48
N LYS A 29 -3.99 -39.19 5.33
CA LYS A 29 -2.69 -39.51 5.95
C LYS A 29 -2.51 -39.03 7.39
N TYR A 30 -3.33 -38.08 7.86
CA TYR A 30 -3.18 -37.47 9.18
C TYR A 30 -4.47 -37.61 9.99
N CYS A 31 -4.34 -37.76 11.32
CA CYS A 31 -5.48 -37.90 12.23
C CYS A 31 -6.43 -36.69 12.21
N GLY A 32 -5.96 -35.52 11.76
CA GLY A 32 -6.81 -34.35 11.56
C GLY A 32 -6.11 -33.16 10.91
N LYS A 33 -6.90 -32.08 10.71
CA LYS A 33 -6.44 -30.78 10.20
C LYS A 33 -5.20 -30.22 10.93
N PRO A 34 -5.05 -30.29 12.27
CA PRO A 34 -3.86 -29.75 12.93
C PRO A 34 -2.58 -30.49 12.52
N CYS A 35 -2.60 -31.82 12.50
CA CYS A 35 -1.44 -32.62 12.07
C CYS A 35 -1.12 -32.44 10.58
N ALA A 36 -2.14 -32.36 9.73
CA ALA A 36 -1.95 -32.07 8.31
C ALA A 36 -1.33 -30.68 8.08
N LYS A 37 -1.83 -29.66 8.79
CA LYS A 37 -1.32 -28.28 8.70
C LYS A 37 0.12 -28.19 9.23
N ALA A 38 0.41 -28.86 10.34
CA ALA A 38 1.75 -28.90 10.92
C ALA A 38 2.76 -29.57 9.98
N ALA A 39 2.38 -30.68 9.33
CA ALA A 39 3.23 -31.35 8.35
C ALA A 39 3.44 -30.48 7.09
N SER A 40 2.41 -29.78 6.61
CA SER A 40 2.51 -28.91 5.42
C SER A 40 3.32 -27.63 5.65
N ARG A 41 3.37 -27.11 6.88
CA ARG A 41 3.96 -25.79 7.17
C ARG A 41 5.49 -25.74 7.09
N ASN A 42 6.17 -26.89 7.21
CA ASN A 42 7.63 -26.93 7.40
C ASN A 42 8.44 -27.60 6.28
N VAL A 43 7.82 -28.25 5.30
CA VAL A 43 8.57 -28.98 4.25
C VAL A 43 9.00 -28.06 3.09
N THR A 44 8.22 -27.02 2.76
CA THR A 44 8.53 -26.09 1.65
C THR A 44 9.14 -24.76 2.09
N ARG A 45 9.25 -24.53 3.40
CA ARG A 45 9.83 -23.31 3.96
C ARG A 45 10.96 -23.72 4.89
N GLY A 46 12.13 -23.98 4.30
CA GLY A 46 13.36 -24.06 5.07
C GLY A 46 13.53 -22.85 6.01
N PRO A 47 14.43 -22.93 7.00
CA PRO A 47 14.61 -21.85 7.97
C PRO A 47 14.86 -20.53 7.22
N ARG A 48 13.96 -19.56 7.37
CA ARG A 48 14.16 -18.17 6.90
C ARG A 48 15.08 -17.39 7.84
N MET A 49 16.14 -18.04 8.30
CA MET A 49 17.35 -17.37 8.72
C MET A 49 18.38 -17.71 7.66
N VAL A 50 18.18 -17.14 6.47
CA VAL A 50 19.35 -16.83 5.66
C VAL A 50 20.09 -15.84 6.53
N ALA A 51 21.16 -16.29 7.20
CA ALA A 51 22.20 -15.39 7.68
C ALA A 51 22.36 -14.35 6.57
N GLU A 52 22.02 -13.09 6.82
CA GLU A 52 22.14 -12.03 5.82
C GLU A 52 23.54 -12.17 5.23
N SER A 53 23.61 -12.70 3.99
CA SER A 53 24.91 -12.94 3.41
C SER A 53 25.58 -11.57 3.33
N ALA A 54 26.90 -11.51 3.54
CA ALA A 54 27.63 -10.25 3.40
C ALA A 54 27.32 -9.57 2.05
N GLU A 55 26.97 -10.36 1.03
CA GLU A 55 26.43 -9.88 -0.24
C GLU A 55 25.03 -9.23 -0.13
N ALA A 56 24.06 -9.85 0.54
CA ALA A 56 22.74 -9.26 0.77
C ALA A 56 22.83 -7.94 1.55
N ALA A 57 23.68 -7.88 2.57
CA ALA A 57 23.96 -6.66 3.32
C ALA A 57 24.60 -5.57 2.42
N ARG A 58 25.58 -5.93 1.58
CA ARG A 58 26.18 -5.01 0.60
C ARG A 58 25.16 -4.48 -0.41
N ILE A 59 24.28 -5.34 -0.94
CA ILE A 59 23.21 -4.93 -1.87
C ILE A 59 22.22 -3.99 -1.17
N HIS A 60 21.88 -4.27 0.08
CA HIS A 60 21.00 -3.42 0.89
C HIS A 60 21.62 -2.03 1.10
N GLU A 61 22.88 -1.96 1.53
CA GLU A 61 23.59 -0.70 1.71
C GLU A 61 23.74 0.08 0.41
N PHE A 62 24.08 -0.59 -0.70
CA PHE A 62 24.14 0.05 -2.02
C PHE A 62 22.79 0.69 -2.40
N ARG A 63 21.67 -0.03 -2.19
CA ARG A 63 20.32 0.49 -2.46
C ARG A 63 19.99 1.68 -1.56
N LYS A 64 20.30 1.59 -0.27
CA LYS A 64 20.09 2.67 0.69
C LYS A 64 20.89 3.93 0.31
N GLY A 65 22.15 3.76 -0.07
CA GLY A 65 23.01 4.83 -0.57
C GLY A 65 22.45 5.49 -1.84
N ARG A 66 22.00 4.69 -2.81
CA ARG A 66 21.39 5.21 -4.05
C ARG A 66 20.09 5.99 -3.78
N LEU A 67 19.24 5.50 -2.88
CA LEU A 67 18.00 6.18 -2.49
C LEU A 67 18.29 7.51 -1.76
N ARG A 68 19.31 7.54 -0.89
CA ARG A 68 19.79 8.77 -0.24
C ARG A 68 20.30 9.76 -1.28
N GLY A 69 21.12 9.32 -2.24
CA GLY A 69 21.60 10.17 -3.33
C GLY A 69 20.49 10.79 -4.16
N LEU A 70 19.46 10.00 -4.52
CA LEU A 70 18.29 10.54 -5.23
C LEU A 70 17.48 11.54 -4.38
N SER A 71 17.35 11.27 -3.09
CA SER A 71 16.65 12.20 -2.18
C SER A 71 17.45 13.49 -2.02
N HIS A 72 18.77 13.41 -1.90
CA HIS A 72 19.66 14.57 -1.84
C HIS A 72 19.57 15.41 -3.11
N ALA A 73 19.70 14.79 -4.28
CA ALA A 73 19.60 15.45 -5.58
C ALA A 73 18.25 16.18 -5.76
N LEU A 74 17.14 15.56 -5.34
CA LEU A 74 15.83 16.21 -5.35
C LEU A 74 15.83 17.50 -4.49
N HIS A 75 16.40 17.43 -3.30
CA HIS A 75 16.37 18.54 -2.35
C HIS A 75 17.33 19.68 -2.73
N GLU A 76 18.45 19.36 -3.36
CA GLU A 76 19.36 20.34 -3.99
C GLU A 76 18.77 20.97 -5.25
N THR A 77 17.87 20.25 -5.95
CA THR A 77 17.19 20.79 -7.13
C THR A 77 16.27 21.96 -6.70
N PRO A 78 16.40 23.15 -7.34
CA PRO A 78 15.54 24.28 -7.03
C PRO A 78 14.07 23.93 -7.26
N PRO A 79 13.12 24.51 -6.49
CA PRO A 79 11.69 24.15 -6.57
C PRO A 79 11.10 24.20 -7.98
N ALA A 80 11.54 25.17 -8.80
CA ALA A 80 11.10 25.31 -10.20
C ALA A 80 11.42 24.08 -11.08
N TYR A 81 12.47 23.32 -10.75
CA TYR A 81 12.96 22.19 -11.54
C TYR A 81 12.61 20.82 -10.94
N ARG A 82 12.03 20.75 -9.73
CA ARG A 82 11.73 19.49 -9.06
C ARG A 82 10.70 18.65 -9.83
N ALA A 83 9.69 19.28 -10.42
CA ALA A 83 8.72 18.57 -11.25
C ALA A 83 9.38 17.90 -12.47
N ALA A 84 10.27 18.62 -13.15
CA ALA A 84 11.04 18.08 -14.28
C ALA A 84 11.98 16.93 -13.85
N PHE A 85 12.61 17.06 -12.68
CA PHE A 85 13.41 15.99 -12.09
C PHE A 85 12.58 14.71 -11.86
N LEU A 86 11.39 14.84 -11.27
CA LEU A 86 10.50 13.69 -11.02
C LEU A 86 9.98 13.06 -12.32
N GLN A 87 9.69 13.86 -13.35
CA GLN A 87 9.31 13.34 -14.66
C GLN A 87 10.42 12.52 -15.31
N ARG A 88 11.68 13.01 -15.26
CA ARG A 88 12.85 12.24 -15.73
C ARG A 88 13.00 10.94 -14.96
N LEU A 89 12.85 10.98 -13.64
CA LEU A 89 12.90 9.79 -12.78
C LEU A 89 11.81 8.76 -13.15
N ILE A 90 10.61 9.21 -13.50
CA ILE A 90 9.52 8.34 -13.98
C ILE A 90 9.90 7.71 -15.33
N ALA A 91 10.39 8.51 -16.28
CA ALA A 91 10.79 8.03 -17.60
C ALA A 91 11.89 6.96 -17.49
N GLU A 92 12.93 7.21 -16.69
CA GLU A 92 14.00 6.26 -16.42
C GLU A 92 13.48 5.01 -15.68
N GLY A 93 12.63 5.19 -14.68
CA GLY A 93 12.10 4.09 -13.88
C GLY A 93 11.14 3.17 -14.66
N ARG A 94 10.49 3.65 -15.72
CA ARG A 94 9.71 2.79 -16.64
C ARG A 94 10.64 1.85 -17.43
N GLY A 95 11.81 2.34 -17.85
CA GLY A 95 12.83 1.55 -18.55
C GLY A 95 13.73 0.69 -17.64
N ASN A 96 13.89 1.07 -16.37
CA ASN A 96 14.82 0.42 -15.44
C ASN A 96 14.09 -0.26 -14.27
N SER A 97 14.10 -1.60 -14.25
CA SER A 97 13.44 -2.41 -13.22
C SER A 97 14.04 -2.24 -11.82
N GLU A 98 15.35 -2.07 -11.70
CA GLU A 98 16.01 -1.87 -10.40
C GLU A 98 15.65 -0.50 -9.83
N LEU A 99 15.65 0.56 -10.65
CA LEU A 99 15.22 1.89 -10.22
C LEU A 99 13.76 1.90 -9.79
N ARG A 100 12.89 1.26 -10.57
CA ARG A 100 11.48 1.07 -10.20
C ARG A 100 11.35 0.38 -8.85
N ARG A 101 12.01 -0.76 -8.67
CA ARG A 101 11.99 -1.51 -7.41
C ARG A 101 12.49 -0.67 -6.24
N LEU A 102 13.51 0.16 -6.46
CA LEU A 102 14.11 1.05 -5.46
C LEU A 102 13.13 2.13 -4.98
N VAL A 103 12.42 2.80 -5.91
CA VAL A 103 11.54 3.94 -5.57
C VAL A 103 10.12 3.51 -5.21
N THR A 104 9.74 2.25 -5.47
CA THR A 104 8.41 1.70 -5.13
C THR A 104 8.45 0.69 -3.98
N VAL A 105 9.51 0.69 -3.15
CA VAL A 105 9.58 -0.23 -2.00
C VAL A 105 8.41 0.03 -1.07
N ARG A 106 7.62 -1.01 -0.80
CA ARG A 106 6.40 -0.91 0.02
C ARG A 106 6.68 -0.46 1.45
N ALA A 107 7.85 -0.79 2.00
CA ALA A 107 8.27 -0.32 3.31
C ALA A 107 8.38 1.21 3.35
N LEU A 108 9.00 1.80 2.32
CA LEU A 108 9.09 3.25 2.18
C LEU A 108 7.70 3.85 2.07
N LEU A 109 6.88 3.42 1.10
CA LEU A 109 5.56 4.01 0.84
C LEU A 109 4.53 3.90 1.98
N ARG A 110 4.76 3.05 2.98
CA ARG A 110 3.83 2.85 4.10
C ARG A 110 4.08 3.80 5.26
N SER A 111 5.31 4.24 5.42
CA SER A 111 5.75 4.93 6.61
C SER A 111 6.25 6.29 6.16
N TRP A 112 5.58 7.37 6.59
CA TRP A 112 6.05 8.76 6.43
C TRP A 112 7.29 9.01 7.31
N VAL A 113 8.25 8.10 7.24
CA VAL A 113 9.52 8.13 7.92
C VAL A 113 10.34 9.18 7.21
N ARG A 114 10.61 10.22 7.97
CA ARG A 114 11.59 11.23 7.63
C ARG A 114 12.97 10.63 7.78
N ASP A 115 13.90 11.06 6.95
CA ASP A 115 15.29 10.65 7.09
C ASP A 115 15.83 11.13 8.46
N GLU A 116 16.39 10.20 9.24
CA GLU A 116 16.72 10.38 10.66
C GLU A 116 17.70 11.53 10.91
N GLY A 117 18.49 11.93 9.90
CA GLY A 117 19.44 13.03 10.01
C GLY A 117 18.95 14.39 9.48
N THR A 118 18.03 14.40 8.50
CA THR A 118 17.64 15.65 7.80
C THR A 118 16.21 16.07 8.07
N GLY A 119 15.37 15.19 8.62
CA GLY A 119 13.94 15.44 8.80
C GLY A 119 13.16 15.55 7.49
N ARG A 120 13.81 15.29 6.35
CA ARG A 120 13.23 15.40 5.00
C ARG A 120 12.55 14.11 4.58
N LEU A 121 11.58 14.24 3.68
CA LEU A 121 10.90 13.09 3.12
C LEU A 121 11.75 12.38 2.06
N HIS A 122 11.67 11.04 2.06
CA HIS A 122 12.32 10.21 1.06
C HIS A 122 11.72 10.44 -0.33
N ILE A 123 12.57 10.37 -1.36
CA ILE A 123 12.17 10.49 -2.77
C ILE A 123 10.98 9.60 -3.16
N ALA A 124 10.88 8.39 -2.59
CA ALA A 124 9.77 7.47 -2.84
C ALA A 124 8.40 8.06 -2.47
N HIS A 125 8.32 8.80 -1.35
CA HIS A 125 7.09 9.49 -0.92
C HIS A 125 6.79 10.68 -1.80
N VAL A 126 7.82 11.50 -2.05
CA VAL A 126 7.68 12.67 -2.91
C VAL A 126 7.19 12.25 -4.29
N LEU A 127 7.70 11.15 -4.82
CA LEU A 127 7.29 10.58 -6.09
C LEU A 127 5.87 10.02 -6.05
N ASP A 128 5.48 9.27 -5.00
CA ASP A 128 4.10 8.78 -4.89
C ASP A 128 3.08 9.91 -4.77
N HIS A 129 3.41 10.96 -4.01
CA HIS A 129 2.59 12.16 -3.92
C HIS A 129 2.47 12.86 -5.28
N PHE A 130 3.60 13.11 -5.96
CA PHE A 130 3.62 13.69 -7.30
C PHE A 130 2.80 12.86 -8.29
N CYS A 131 2.93 11.52 -8.26
CA CYS A 131 2.18 10.64 -9.13
C CYS A 131 0.67 10.70 -8.90
N ARG A 132 0.25 10.81 -7.63
CA ARG A 132 -1.16 10.97 -7.27
C ARG A 132 -1.69 12.32 -7.76
N GLU A 133 -0.96 13.40 -7.53
CA GLU A 133 -1.36 14.74 -7.97
C GLU A 133 -1.49 14.84 -9.49
N VAL A 134 -0.46 14.41 -10.23
CA VAL A 134 -0.35 14.63 -11.68
C VAL A 134 -1.13 13.60 -12.49
N TYR A 135 -1.05 12.31 -12.12
CA TYR A 135 -1.60 11.20 -12.91
C TYR A 135 -2.84 10.56 -12.27
N GLY A 136 -3.16 10.86 -11.01
CA GLY A 136 -4.21 10.18 -10.26
C GLY A 136 -3.95 8.70 -9.97
N LEU A 137 -2.68 8.30 -10.03
CA LEU A 137 -2.20 6.94 -9.89
C LEU A 137 -1.09 6.88 -8.83
N ARG A 138 -0.87 5.69 -8.25
CA ARG A 138 0.25 5.46 -7.34
C ARG A 138 1.57 5.36 -8.10
N SER A 139 2.68 5.67 -7.46
CA SER A 139 4.01 5.61 -8.10
C SER A 139 4.29 4.26 -8.76
N PHE A 140 3.94 3.15 -8.11
CA PHE A 140 4.15 1.80 -8.66
C PHE A 140 3.28 1.49 -9.90
N GLN A 141 2.15 2.18 -10.07
CA GLN A 141 1.32 2.08 -11.28
C GLN A 141 1.93 2.91 -12.39
N VAL A 142 2.31 4.16 -12.09
CA VAL A 142 2.93 5.07 -13.07
C VAL A 142 4.27 4.53 -13.60
N LEU A 143 5.06 3.87 -12.75
CA LEU A 143 6.35 3.28 -13.15
C LEU A 143 6.21 1.94 -13.88
N ASN A 144 5.03 1.31 -13.86
CA ASN A 144 4.83 0.06 -14.57
C ASN A 144 4.72 0.34 -16.08
N PRO A 145 5.63 -0.22 -16.92
CA PRO A 145 5.62 0.04 -18.36
C PRO A 145 4.32 -0.39 -19.04
N ASN A 146 3.62 -1.38 -18.47
CA ASN A 146 2.36 -1.89 -19.01
C ASN A 146 1.16 -0.98 -18.66
N THR A 147 1.33 -0.01 -17.76
CA THR A 147 0.27 0.92 -17.40
C THR A 147 0.23 2.06 -18.41
N ILE A 148 -0.93 2.23 -19.04
CA ILE A 148 -1.23 3.35 -19.94
C ILE A 148 -1.40 4.59 -19.07
N LEU A 149 -0.58 5.60 -19.32
CA LEU A 149 -0.67 6.88 -18.62
C LEU A 149 -1.77 7.74 -19.26
N PRO A 150 -2.46 8.58 -18.47
CA PRO A 150 -3.38 9.56 -19.02
C PRO A 150 -2.67 10.48 -20.03
N PRO A 151 -3.38 10.96 -21.07
CA PRO A 151 -2.82 11.87 -22.06
C PRO A 151 -2.37 13.18 -21.41
N VAL A 152 -1.40 13.86 -22.02
CA VAL A 152 -0.78 15.08 -21.47
C VAL A 152 -1.81 16.16 -21.13
N GLU A 153 -2.86 16.28 -21.94
CA GLU A 153 -3.98 17.22 -21.76
C GLU A 153 -4.80 16.97 -20.49
N ALA A 154 -4.79 15.72 -19.99
CA ALA A 154 -5.48 15.33 -18.77
C ALA A 154 -4.59 15.39 -17.52
N LEU A 155 -3.31 15.76 -17.66
CA LEU A 155 -2.36 15.84 -16.55
C LEU A 155 -2.52 17.16 -15.81
N CYS A 156 -2.60 17.08 -14.49
CA CYS A 156 -2.60 18.26 -13.63
C CYS A 156 -1.16 18.57 -13.21
N PHE A 157 -0.44 19.33 -14.02
CA PHE A 157 0.90 19.79 -13.64
C PHE A 157 0.79 20.97 -12.66
N PRO A 158 1.33 20.85 -11.44
CA PRO A 158 1.46 22.03 -10.59
C PRO A 158 2.46 23.00 -11.23
N ALA A 159 2.09 24.28 -11.35
CA ALA A 159 2.97 25.33 -11.88
C ALA A 159 4.31 25.42 -11.10
N THR A 160 4.30 25.05 -9.83
CA THR A 160 5.46 24.88 -8.96
C THR A 160 5.22 23.70 -8.02
N TYR A 161 6.07 22.66 -8.11
CA TYR A 161 6.04 21.55 -7.16
C TYR A 161 7.01 21.85 -6.00
N TYR A 162 6.48 22.44 -4.94
CA TYR A 162 7.26 22.72 -3.73
C TYR A 162 7.64 21.46 -2.95
N GLY A 163 7.00 20.33 -3.26
CA GLY A 163 7.19 19.07 -2.55
C GLY A 163 6.41 19.01 -1.24
N PRO A 164 6.41 17.85 -0.57
CA PRO A 164 5.66 17.66 0.68
C PRO A 164 6.27 18.41 1.89
N ASP A 165 7.48 18.96 1.76
CA ASP A 165 8.14 19.74 2.82
C ASP A 165 7.70 21.21 2.86
N ALA A 166 7.05 21.68 1.80
CA ALA A 166 6.40 22.99 1.72
C ALA A 166 5.03 22.76 1.06
N PRO A 167 4.05 22.23 1.82
CA PRO A 167 2.70 22.10 1.30
C PRO A 167 2.27 23.48 0.77
N PRO A 168 1.60 23.56 -0.39
CA PRO A 168 1.00 24.82 -0.80
C PRO A 168 0.09 25.30 0.35
N VAL A 169 0.50 26.37 1.02
CA VAL A 169 -0.38 27.07 1.96
C VAL A 169 -1.41 27.75 1.07
N TYR A 170 -2.60 27.17 0.98
CA TYR A 170 -3.73 27.84 0.35
C TYR A 170 -4.10 29.07 1.16
N GLU A 171 -4.85 29.99 0.57
CA GLU A 171 -5.31 31.21 1.23
C GLU A 171 -6.09 30.93 2.54
N ASP A 172 -6.63 29.71 2.72
CA ASP A 172 -7.33 29.26 3.92
C ASP A 172 -6.42 28.63 5.01
N GLY A 173 -5.10 28.57 4.77
CA GLY A 173 -4.11 28.00 5.71
C GLY A 173 -4.20 26.48 5.90
N ALA A 174 -5.05 25.78 5.14
CA ALA A 174 -5.31 24.37 5.36
C ALA A 174 -4.34 23.46 4.57
N LEU A 175 -3.78 22.46 5.24
CA LEU A 175 -3.06 21.32 4.68
C LEU A 175 -4.04 20.34 3.99
N LYS A 176 -4.83 20.79 3.01
CA LYS A 176 -5.74 19.90 2.27
C LYS A 176 -5.01 19.33 1.05
N GLU A 177 -5.17 18.02 0.79
CA GLU A 177 -4.85 17.44 -0.53
C GLU A 177 -5.52 18.34 -1.59
N ARG A 178 -4.81 18.68 -2.69
CA ARG A 178 -5.45 19.47 -3.75
C ARG A 178 -6.73 18.74 -4.15
N PRO A 179 -7.87 19.44 -4.32
CA PRO A 179 -8.96 18.89 -5.09
C PRO A 179 -8.42 18.66 -6.49
N CYS A 180 -7.99 17.42 -6.73
CA CYS A 180 -7.44 17.01 -7.98
C CYS A 180 -8.63 16.65 -8.88
N PRO A 181 -8.73 17.22 -10.09
CA PRO A 181 -9.90 17.05 -10.96
C PRO A 181 -10.32 15.59 -11.20
N TRP A 182 -9.38 14.66 -11.10
CA TRP A 182 -9.64 13.23 -11.25
C TRP A 182 -10.34 12.58 -10.04
N MET A 183 -10.23 13.12 -8.83
CA MET A 183 -10.99 12.62 -7.67
C MET A 183 -12.49 12.92 -7.82
N ASP A 184 -12.85 14.07 -8.36
CA ASP A 184 -14.25 14.41 -8.64
C ASP A 184 -14.80 13.61 -9.83
N ARG A 185 -13.96 13.29 -10.82
CA ARG A 185 -14.30 12.38 -11.93
C ARG A 185 -14.58 10.94 -11.49
N LYS A 186 -13.92 10.45 -10.43
CA LYS A 186 -14.22 9.12 -9.86
C LYS A 186 -15.54 9.11 -9.08
N LYS A 187 -15.88 10.22 -8.40
CA LYS A 187 -17.18 10.37 -7.72
C LYS A 187 -18.33 10.39 -8.72
N SER A 188 -18.19 11.07 -9.86
CA SER A 188 -19.22 11.09 -10.91
C SER A 188 -19.39 9.73 -11.60
N LEU A 189 -18.32 8.95 -11.78
CA LEU A 189 -18.42 7.59 -12.32
C LEU A 189 -19.11 6.59 -11.37
N HIS A 190 -18.98 6.77 -10.05
CA HIS A 190 -19.70 5.93 -9.08
C HIS A 190 -21.17 6.33 -8.93
N HIS A 191 -21.53 7.58 -9.22
CA HIS A 191 -22.92 8.04 -9.16
C HIS A 191 -23.78 7.50 -10.33
N TYR A 192 -23.17 7.09 -11.45
CA TYR A 192 -23.89 6.57 -12.62
C TYR A 192 -24.18 5.05 -12.58
N LYS A 193 -23.78 4.33 -11.52
CA LYS A 193 -24.06 2.89 -11.35
C LYS A 193 -25.04 2.57 -10.21
N GLY A 194 -25.73 3.58 -9.68
CA GLY A 194 -26.53 3.45 -8.45
C GLY A 194 -28.00 3.88 -8.56
N THR A 195 -28.57 4.03 -9.75
CA THR A 195 -30.02 4.32 -9.90
C THR A 195 -30.67 3.24 -10.74
N ASP A 196 -30.94 2.10 -10.13
CA ASP A 196 -32.18 1.32 -10.35
C ASP A 196 -32.17 0.04 -9.52
N HIS A 197 -32.39 0.17 -8.22
CA HIS A 197 -33.29 -0.77 -7.56
C HIS A 197 -33.94 -0.12 -6.34
N LYS A 198 -35.26 0.03 -6.47
CA LYS A 198 -36.20 0.43 -5.44
C LYS A 198 -36.12 -0.57 -4.30
N ASP A 199 -35.86 -0.10 -3.09
CA ASP A 199 -36.39 -0.73 -1.89
C ASP A 199 -36.96 0.35 -0.98
N HIS A 200 -38.29 0.32 -0.90
CA HIS A 200 -39.10 0.97 0.11
C HIS A 200 -38.80 0.36 1.50
N ARG A 201 -39.07 1.15 2.55
CA ARG A 201 -39.33 0.72 3.95
C ARG A 201 -38.07 0.36 4.74
N TRP A 202 -37.72 1.01 5.85
CA TRP A 202 -38.55 1.38 7.01
C TRP A 202 -38.04 2.62 7.75
N ASP A 203 -39.01 3.25 8.40
CA ASP A 203 -38.97 4.29 9.44
C ASP A 203 -38.05 4.01 10.65
N GLN A 204 -37.91 5.09 11.43
CA GLN A 204 -37.46 5.24 12.83
C GLN A 204 -35.94 5.55 12.96
N GLY A 205 -35.49 6.75 13.32
CA GLY A 205 -36.08 7.76 14.20
C GLY A 205 -35.36 7.73 15.54
N VAL A 206 -34.27 8.50 15.68
CA VAL A 206 -33.75 8.96 16.98
C VAL A 206 -33.09 10.32 16.78
N GLN A 207 -33.81 11.38 17.14
CA GLN A 207 -33.24 12.68 17.47
C GLN A 207 -32.41 12.54 18.74
N ARG A 208 -31.18 13.04 18.71
CA ARG A 208 -30.49 13.49 19.93
C ARG A 208 -29.89 14.84 19.68
N ASP A 209 -30.66 15.83 20.11
CA ASP A 209 -30.18 17.13 20.52
C ASP A 209 -29.10 16.97 21.58
N GLY A 210 -28.04 17.75 21.46
CA GLY A 210 -26.90 17.73 22.37
C GLY A 210 -25.95 18.83 21.99
N GLY A 211 -26.39 20.07 22.22
CA GLY A 211 -25.55 21.25 22.10
C GLY A 211 -24.31 21.15 22.98
N PHE A 212 -23.20 21.67 22.48
CA PHE A 212 -22.06 21.98 23.32
C PHE A 212 -21.51 23.35 22.92
N ASP A 213 -21.66 24.28 23.85
CA ASP A 213 -21.33 25.69 23.78
C ASP A 213 -19.84 25.96 23.54
N MET A 214 -19.58 26.93 22.67
CA MET A 214 -18.29 27.58 22.51
C MET A 214 -18.07 28.56 23.66
N HIS A 215 -17.19 28.22 24.60
CA HIS A 215 -16.58 29.24 25.44
C HIS A 215 -15.33 29.82 24.78
N HIS A 216 -15.55 31.02 24.25
CA HIS A 216 -14.62 32.15 24.21
C HIS A 216 -13.51 32.07 25.27
N VAL A 217 -12.24 32.11 24.86
CA VAL A 217 -11.19 32.75 25.65
C VAL A 217 -10.36 33.61 24.70
N SER A 218 -10.47 34.91 24.94
CA SER A 218 -9.71 35.97 24.29
C SER A 218 -8.70 36.52 25.31
N VAL A 219 -7.58 37.04 24.79
CA VAL A 219 -6.87 38.24 25.29
C VAL A 219 -5.70 38.05 26.28
N LEU A 220 -4.48 38.16 25.70
CA LEU A 220 -3.34 39.05 26.05
C LEU A 220 -2.53 38.80 27.34
N PRO A 221 -1.30 39.38 27.46
CA PRO A 221 -0.60 40.33 26.56
C PRO A 221 0.58 39.79 25.76
#